data_AF-A0A2V7XUS6-F1
#
_entry.id   AF-A0A2V7XUS6-F1
#
_cell.length_a   1.000
_cell.length_b   1.000
_cell.length_c   1.000
_cell.angle_alpha   90.00
_cell.angle_beta   90.00
_cell.angle_gamma   90.00
#
_symmetry.space_group_name_H-M   'P 1'
#
loop_
_entity.id
_entity.type
_entity.pdbx_description
1 polymer ?
#
loop_
_entity_poly.entity_id
_entity_poly.type
_entity_poly.pdbx_seq_one_letter_code
_entity_poly.pdbx_strand_id
1 'polypeptide(L)'
;SADLRRGPAARLDAFPTTPDTLAARGFLTRMAETSGGRVVLPTGHLDSALDTLVEELSSQYVIGFTPDAAERGRAHRLAVRVADKRLKVRYRERYVVR
;
A
#
# COMPACT_ATOMS: atom_id res chain seq x y z
N SER A 1 20.98 -29.91 37.14
CA SER A 1 20.45 -28.58 36.82
C SER A 1 21.15 -28.08 35.57
N ALA A 2 20.38 -27.89 34.50
CA ALA A 2 20.87 -27.86 33.12
C ALA A 2 21.40 -26.49 32.70
N ASP A 3 22.60 -26.52 32.11
CA ASP A 3 23.29 -25.43 31.43
C ASP A 3 22.72 -25.33 30.00
N LEU A 4 21.94 -24.28 29.72
CA LEU A 4 21.31 -24.09 28.41
C LEU A 4 22.13 -23.09 27.59
N ARG A 5 22.95 -23.67 26.71
CA ARG A 5 23.67 -23.01 25.62
C ARG A 5 22.71 -22.12 24.80
N ARG A 6 22.88 -20.79 24.84
CA ARG A 6 22.26 -19.86 23.88
C ARG A 6 22.98 -19.98 22.54
N GLY A 7 22.33 -20.61 21.56
CA GLY A 7 22.64 -20.42 20.14
C GLY A 7 22.29 -18.99 19.70
N PRO A 8 22.85 -18.49 18.59
CA PRO A 8 22.62 -17.12 18.15
C PRO A 8 21.15 -16.96 17.77
N ALA A 9 20.45 -16.08 18.50
CA ALA A 9 19.14 -15.60 18.08
C ALA A 9 19.31 -14.94 16.71
N ALA A 10 18.72 -15.55 15.68
CA ALA A 10 18.58 -14.92 14.38
C ALA A 10 17.92 -13.54 14.60
N ARG A 11 18.63 -12.49 14.18
CA ARG A 11 18.21 -11.08 14.31
C ARG A 11 16.91 -10.89 13.54
N LEU A 12 15.79 -10.82 14.26
CA LEU A 12 14.48 -10.44 13.72
C LEU A 12 14.31 -8.91 13.63
N ASP A 13 15.32 -8.13 14.02
CA ASP A 13 15.18 -6.67 14.26
C ASP A 13 16.00 -5.81 13.30
N ALA A 14 15.93 -6.09 11.99
CA ALA A 14 16.42 -5.13 11.00
C ALA A 14 15.24 -4.41 10.35
N PHE A 15 14.39 -3.75 11.15
CA PHE A 15 13.75 -2.53 10.64
C PHE A 15 14.90 -1.63 10.16
N PRO A 16 14.89 -1.14 8.92
CA PRO A 16 15.97 -0.31 8.44
C PRO A 16 16.00 0.96 9.29
N THR A 17 16.92 1.00 10.25
CA THR A 17 17.14 2.13 11.14
C THR A 17 17.87 3.18 10.32
N THR A 18 17.06 4.11 9.79
CA THR A 18 17.41 5.20 8.86
C THR A 18 18.01 4.75 7.51
N PRO A 19 17.15 4.42 6.53
CA PRO A 19 17.53 4.36 5.13
C PRO A 19 17.64 5.77 4.56
N ASP A 20 18.35 5.91 3.43
CA ASP A 20 18.17 7.02 2.49
C ASP A 20 16.66 7.35 2.39
N THR A 21 16.27 8.47 3.00
CA THR A 21 14.86 8.84 3.20
C THR A 21 14.11 8.92 1.88
N LEU A 22 14.83 9.19 0.79
CA LEU A 22 14.29 9.22 -0.56
C LEU A 22 13.98 7.81 -1.07
N ALA A 23 14.91 6.85 -0.91
CA ALA A 23 14.69 5.46 -1.29
C ALA A 23 13.55 4.82 -0.48
N ALA A 24 13.50 5.10 0.83
CA ALA A 24 12.46 4.64 1.74
C ALA A 24 11.08 5.19 1.32
N ARG A 25 11.00 6.50 1.07
CA ARG A 25 9.79 7.16 0.57
C ARG A 25 9.36 6.58 -0.77
N GLY A 26 10.29 6.38 -1.70
CA GLY A 26 10.00 5.80 -3.00
C GLY A 26 9.43 4.39 -2.90
N PHE A 27 9.96 3.57 -1.98
CA PHE A 27 9.44 2.23 -1.72
C PHE A 27 8.00 2.27 -1.15
N LEU A 28 7.76 3.09 -0.12
CA LEU A 28 6.43 3.25 0.49
C LEU A 28 5.40 3.76 -0.54
N THR A 29 5.79 4.71 -1.40
CA THR A 29 4.91 5.22 -2.47
C THR A 29 4.49 4.12 -3.42
N ARG A 30 5.43 3.30 -3.92
CA ARG A 30 5.11 2.19 -4.83
C ARG A 30 4.16 1.16 -4.21
N MET A 31 4.35 0.84 -2.93
CA MET A 31 3.44 -0.07 -2.23
C MET A 31 2.04 0.52 -2.08
N ALA A 32 1.95 1.80 -1.72
CA ALA A 32 0.69 2.51 -1.60
C ALA A 32 -0.04 2.55 -2.95
N GLU A 33 0.64 2.92 -4.03
CA GLU A 33 0.06 2.95 -5.39
C GLU A 33 -0.50 1.59 -5.83
N THR A 34 0.22 0.49 -5.53
CA THR A 34 -0.22 -0.86 -5.88
C THR A 34 -1.56 -1.23 -5.25
N SER A 35 -1.85 -0.71 -4.05
CA SER A 35 -3.09 -0.93 -3.32
C SER A 35 -4.17 0.15 -3.55
N GLY A 36 -3.84 1.23 -4.27
CA GLY A 36 -4.66 2.45 -4.33
C GLY A 36 -4.56 3.35 -3.08
N GLY A 37 -3.66 3.01 -2.16
CA GLY A 37 -3.32 3.79 -0.97
C GLY A 37 -2.53 5.08 -1.27
N ARG A 38 -2.17 5.81 -0.21
CA ARG A 38 -1.26 6.96 -0.27
C ARG A 38 -0.30 6.96 0.92
N VAL A 39 0.87 7.56 0.75
CA VAL A 39 1.81 7.80 1.85
C VAL A 39 1.49 9.16 2.49
N VAL A 40 1.39 9.17 3.82
CA VAL A 40 1.33 10.40 4.62
C VAL A 40 2.70 10.60 5.24
N LEU A 41 3.32 11.75 4.98
CA LEU A 41 4.61 12.09 5.57
C LEU A 41 4.40 12.89 6.86
N PRO A 42 5.24 12.70 7.87
CA PRO A 42 5.17 13.45 9.12
C PRO A 42 5.64 14.90 8.86
N THR A 43 4.71 15.77 8.48
CA THR A 43 4.96 17.22 8.26
C THR A 43 4.67 18.08 9.48
N GLY A 44 4.38 17.47 10.63
CA GLY A 44 3.93 18.18 11.84
C GLY A 44 2.43 18.48 11.88
N HIS A 45 1.67 18.00 10.89
CA HIS A 45 0.22 18.24 10.77
C HIS A 45 -0.54 16.91 10.65
N LEU A 46 -0.33 16.00 11.59
CA LEU A 46 -0.96 14.67 11.57
C LEU A 46 -2.49 14.77 11.65
N ASP A 47 -3.01 15.65 12.48
CA ASP A 47 -4.45 15.82 12.68
C ASP A 47 -5.16 16.20 11.37
N SER A 48 -4.63 17.19 10.65
CA SER A 48 -5.16 17.59 9.33
C SER A 48 -5.06 16.46 8.29
N ALA A 49 -3.98 15.67 8.32
CA ALA A 49 -3.84 14.51 7.44
C ALA A 49 -4.88 13.43 7.77
N LEU A 50 -5.22 13.26 9.05
CA LEU A 50 -6.24 12.33 9.52
C LEU A 50 -7.66 12.82 9.19
N ASP A 51 -7.95 14.10 9.37
CA ASP A 51 -9.23 14.71 8.97
C ASP A 51 -9.49 14.49 7.47
N THR A 52 -8.47 14.72 6.65
CA THR A 52 -8.54 14.44 5.21
C THR A 52 -8.82 12.96 4.93
N LEU A 53 -8.23 12.04 5.70
CA LEU A 53 -8.49 10.59 5.56
C LEU A 53 -9.93 10.25 5.94
N VAL A 54 -10.46 10.82 7.02
CA VAL A 54 -11.84 10.59 7.45
C VAL A 54 -12.83 11.08 6.40
N GLU A 55 -12.57 12.27 5.83
CA GLU A 55 -13.39 12.80 4.75
C GLU A 55 -13.29 11.94 3.48
N GLU A 56 -12.09 11.50 3.09
CA GLU A 56 -11.92 10.54 1.98
C GLU A 56 -12.72 9.23 2.19
N LEU A 57 -12.70 8.68 3.41
CA LEU A 57 -13.41 7.44 3.75
C LEU A 57 -14.93 7.56 3.67
N SER A 58 -15.47 8.77 3.82
CA SER A 58 -16.90 9.04 3.68
C SER A 58 -17.42 8.91 2.24
N SER A 59 -16.52 8.95 1.24
CA SER A 59 -16.86 9.07 -0.18
C SER A 59 -16.17 8.00 -1.05
N GLN A 60 -16.19 6.74 -0.60
CA GLN A 60 -15.61 5.62 -1.35
C GLN A 60 -16.66 4.85 -2.17
N TYR A 61 -16.36 4.59 -3.44
CA TYR A 61 -17.13 3.69 -4.29
C TYR A 61 -16.47 2.32 -4.37
N VAL A 62 -17.25 1.25 -4.25
CA VAL A 62 -16.81 -0.13 -4.46
C VAL A 62 -17.26 -0.60 -5.83
N ILE A 63 -16.32 -0.94 -6.70
CA ILE A 63 -16.58 -1.46 -8.05
C ILE A 63 -16.21 -2.95 -8.07
N GLY A 64 -17.21 -3.80 -8.30
CA GLY A 64 -17.00 -5.23 -8.53
C GLY A 64 -16.60 -5.48 -9.99
N PHE A 65 -15.52 -6.25 -10.19
CA PHE A 65 -15.11 -6.72 -11.51
C PHE A 65 -14.77 -8.21 -11.43
N THR A 66 -15.47 -9.01 -12.25
CA THR A 66 -15.25 -10.45 -12.37
C THR A 66 -14.79 -10.73 -13.80
N PRO A 67 -13.57 -11.22 -14.04
CA PRO A 67 -13.12 -11.57 -15.38
C PRO A 67 -13.74 -12.90 -15.85
N ASP A 68 -14.21 -12.96 -17.09
CA ASP A 68 -14.89 -14.14 -17.65
C ASP A 68 -13.98 -15.38 -17.80
N ALA A 69 -12.72 -15.17 -18.17
CA ALA A 69 -11.74 -16.25 -18.39
C ALA A 69 -10.30 -15.75 -18.16
N ALA A 70 -10.02 -15.26 -16.94
CA ALA A 70 -8.66 -14.87 -16.60
C ALA A 70 -7.77 -16.11 -16.41
N GLU A 71 -6.61 -16.12 -17.06
CA GLU A 71 -5.57 -17.10 -16.78
C GLU A 71 -5.17 -17.02 -15.30
N ARG A 72 -5.34 -18.14 -14.58
CA ARG A 72 -4.98 -18.27 -13.16
C ARG A 72 -3.47 -18.08 -13.00
N GLY A 73 -3.08 -17.46 -11.89
CA GLY A 73 -1.68 -17.22 -11.55
C GLY A 73 -1.00 -16.08 -12.30
N ARG A 74 -1.65 -15.46 -13.30
CA ARG A 74 -1.10 -14.28 -14.00
C ARG A 74 -1.58 -12.96 -13.38
N ALA A 75 -0.69 -11.96 -13.42
CA ALA A 75 -0.99 -10.61 -12.97
C ALA A 75 -1.64 -9.78 -14.08
N HIS A 76 -2.90 -9.44 -13.90
CA HIS A 76 -3.71 -8.66 -14.84
C HIS A 76 -3.74 -7.19 -14.45
N ARG A 77 -3.87 -6.29 -15.43
CA ARG A 77 -3.96 -4.84 -15.21
C ARG A 77 -5.42 -4.39 -15.16
N LEU A 78 -5.75 -3.54 -14.20
CA LEU A 78 -7.00 -2.79 -14.10
C LEU A 78 -6.75 -1.35 -14.54
N ALA A 79 -7.73 -0.74 -15.20
CA ALA A 79 -7.70 0.68 -15.51
C ALA A 79 -9.09 1.25 -15.26
N VAL A 80 -9.19 2.17 -14.30
CA VAL A 80 -10.42 2.92 -14.02
C VAL A 80 -10.36 4.25 -14.76
N ARG A 81 -11.36 4.52 -15.58
CA ARG A 81 -11.49 5.78 -16.34
C ARG A 81 -12.79 6.45 -15.94
N VAL A 82 -12.72 7.74 -15.65
CA VAL A 82 -13.87 8.58 -15.30
C VAL A 82 -14.03 9.68 -16.36
N ALA A 83 -15.28 10.13 -16.55
CA ALA A 83 -15.57 11.19 -17.51
C ALA A 83 -14.98 12.55 -17.09
N ASP A 84 -15.10 12.90 -15.80
CA ASP A 84 -14.54 14.14 -15.26
C ASP A 84 -13.04 13.98 -14.97
N LYS A 85 -12.21 14.63 -15.80
CA LYS A 85 -10.74 14.59 -15.70
C LYS A 85 -10.17 15.40 -14.53
N ARG A 86 -11.00 16.18 -13.81
CA ARG A 86 -10.58 16.93 -12.61
C ARG A 86 -10.51 16.04 -11.38
N LEU A 87 -11.15 14.87 -11.42
CA LEU A 87 -11.17 13.93 -10.32
C LEU A 87 -9.85 13.15 -10.23
N LYS A 88 -9.33 13.05 -9.00
CA LYS A 88 -8.18 12.19 -8.71
C LYS A 88 -8.65 10.76 -8.45
N VAL A 89 -8.49 9.89 -9.45
CA VAL A 89 -8.88 8.48 -9.33
C VAL A 89 -7.78 7.69 -8.60
N ARG A 90 -8.18 6.92 -7.58
CA ARG A 90 -7.31 5.98 -6.87
C ARG A 90 -7.94 4.59 -6.94
N TYR A 91 -7.17 3.61 -7.40
CA TYR A 91 -7.63 2.24 -7.60
C TYR A 91 -6.46 1.28 -7.53
N ARG A 92 -6.75 -0.01 -7.34
CA ARG A 92 -5.76 -1.08 -7.42
C ARG A 92 -5.38 -1.32 -8.88
N GLU A 93 -4.12 -1.14 -9.25
CA GLU A 93 -3.70 -1.28 -10.66
C GLU A 93 -3.65 -2.75 -11.13
N ARG A 94 -3.41 -3.72 -10.24
CA ARG A 94 -3.23 -5.13 -10.65
C ARG A 94 -3.94 -6.12 -9.75
N TYR A 95 -4.46 -7.18 -10.35
CA TYR A 95 -5.01 -8.34 -9.63
C TYR A 95 -4.39 -9.65 -10.13
N VAL A 96 -4.51 -10.70 -9.30
CA VAL A 96 -4.15 -12.06 -9.65
C VAL A 96 -5.34 -12.94 -9.32
N VAL A 97 -5.78 -13.75 -10.27
CA VAL A 97 -6.77 -14.80 -10.02
C VAL A 97 -6.03 -16.00 -9.44
N ARG A 98 -6.41 -16.41 -8.23
CA ARG A 98 -5.90 -17.64 -7.61
C ARG A 98 -6.68 -18.84 -8.10
#